data_AF-A0A4Q0YYY0-F1
#
_entry.id   AF-A0A4Q0YYY0-F1
#
_cell.length_a   1.000
_cell.length_b   1.000
_cell.length_c   1.000
_cell.angle_alpha   90.00
_cell.angle_beta   90.00
_cell.angle_gamma   90.00
#
_symmetry.space_group_name_H-M   'P 1'
#
loop_
_entity.id
_entity.type
_entity.pdbx_description
1 polymer ?
#
loop_
_entity_poly.entity_id
_entity_poly.type
_entity_poly.pdbx_seq_one_letter_code
_entity_poly.pdbx_strand_id
1 'polypeptide(L)'
;MFKNMTIKMKLIASFITIVILIVCLAVYSIYSINESADGFTSYRAMAKDTVLSTRIEGNVLDARISVIKYLNADSQKNIDDFEKSYKKIFNIIDIAKKEIIQPNRASKIVEIQKNLITYKEGFSKVIKYTKDKDKILTTILNVNGKKIEVILSSIFNVTKNEQDHEASYITGNAIRSFLLARLYTMKFLDTESKDAYDRVESEFNILSNNLMRLKSTIKNSNRITQLNELLDLIQIYTKGVKEVYDDTLKKREIVEEKINVIGPKIADLSEEVKLSIRAEQDLIGPAVQKLNSNIKLLITIISIIILTLAIFLAIALPRNIANLLNTFQEGLIDFFKYLNR
;
A
#
# COMPACT_ATOMS: atom_id res chain seq x y z
N MET A 1 -32.46 14.46 -65.83
CA MET A 1 -31.24 13.79 -66.33
C MET A 1 -31.42 12.31 -66.69
N PHE A 2 -32.14 11.50 -65.90
CA PHE A 2 -32.28 10.04 -66.17
C PHE A 2 -33.03 9.62 -67.45
N LYS A 3 -33.80 10.51 -68.09
CA LYS A 3 -34.53 10.21 -69.33
C LYS A 3 -33.62 10.03 -70.56
N ASN A 4 -32.44 10.66 -70.59
CA ASN A 4 -31.57 10.71 -71.78
C ASN A 4 -30.30 9.85 -71.66
N MET A 5 -30.19 9.01 -70.62
CA MET A 5 -29.02 8.14 -70.40
C MET A 5 -29.20 6.79 -71.08
N THR A 6 -28.13 6.26 -71.68
CA THR A 6 -28.11 4.91 -72.26
C THR A 6 -28.34 3.85 -71.17
N ILE A 7 -28.88 2.69 -71.56
CA ILE A 7 -29.14 1.57 -70.63
C ILE A 7 -27.86 1.16 -69.88
N LYS A 8 -26.72 1.10 -70.58
CA LYS A 8 -25.39 0.84 -70.01
C LYS A 8 -25.04 1.83 -68.90
N MET A 9 -25.25 3.12 -69.12
CA MET A 9 -24.92 4.16 -68.13
C MET A 9 -25.84 4.10 -66.91
N LYS A 10 -27.13 3.77 -67.10
CA LYS A 10 -28.09 3.58 -65.98
C LYS A 10 -27.66 2.43 -65.06
N LEU A 11 -27.26 1.28 -65.64
CA LEU A 11 -26.77 0.12 -64.89
C LEU A 11 -25.45 0.42 -64.17
N ILE A 12 -24.47 1.01 -64.87
CA ILE A 12 -23.18 1.33 -64.26
C ILE A 12 -23.36 2.33 -63.12
N ALA A 13 -24.16 3.39 -63.30
CA ALA A 13 -24.40 4.38 -62.26
C ALA A 13 -25.10 3.78 -61.02
N SER A 14 -26.07 2.88 -61.21
CA SER A 14 -26.77 2.23 -60.10
C SER A 14 -25.84 1.32 -59.29
N PHE A 15 -25.01 0.51 -59.96
CA PHE A 15 -24.06 -0.37 -59.30
C PHE A 15 -22.95 0.42 -58.61
N ILE A 16 -22.37 1.45 -59.27
CA ILE A 16 -21.34 2.30 -58.67
C ILE A 16 -21.87 3.01 -57.42
N THR A 17 -23.11 3.52 -57.45
CA THR A 17 -23.71 4.21 -56.29
C THR A 17 -23.82 3.27 -55.08
N ILE A 18 -24.31 2.04 -55.30
CA ILE A 18 -24.40 1.02 -54.25
C ILE A 18 -23.01 0.67 -53.73
N VAL A 19 -22.04 0.44 -54.62
CA VAL A 19 -20.66 0.09 -54.24
C VAL A 19 -20.03 1.20 -53.41
N ILE A 20 -20.18 2.48 -53.80
CA ILE A 20 -19.67 3.63 -53.04
C ILE A 20 -20.28 3.66 -51.64
N LEU A 21 -21.61 3.50 -51.52
CA LEU A 21 -22.28 3.46 -50.21
C LEU A 21 -21.76 2.32 -49.33
N ILE A 22 -21.54 1.14 -49.91
CA ILE A 22 -20.97 -0.01 -49.19
C ILE A 22 -19.54 0.29 -48.74
N VAL A 23 -18.70 0.86 -49.60
CA VAL A 23 -17.31 1.21 -49.28
C VAL A 23 -17.28 2.25 -48.16
N CYS A 24 -18.09 3.31 -48.24
CA CYS A 24 -18.19 4.32 -47.18
C CYS A 24 -18.64 3.71 -45.85
N LEU A 25 -19.65 2.83 -45.88
CA LEU A 25 -20.12 2.12 -44.69
C LEU A 25 -19.01 1.24 -44.10
N ALA A 26 -18.27 0.51 -44.93
CA ALA A 26 -17.17 -0.35 -44.49
C ALA A 26 -16.05 0.47 -43.85
N VAL A 27 -15.62 1.56 -44.48
CA VAL A 27 -14.58 2.46 -43.94
C VAL A 27 -15.02 3.07 -42.60
N TYR A 28 -16.24 3.60 -42.54
CA TYR A 28 -16.79 4.16 -41.30
C TYR A 28 -16.89 3.10 -40.20
N SER A 29 -17.36 1.89 -40.54
CA SER A 29 -17.45 0.78 -39.59
C SER A 29 -16.09 0.39 -39.04
N ILE A 30 -15.06 0.26 -39.88
CA ILE A 30 -13.70 -0.08 -39.45
C ILE A 30 -13.14 1.00 -38.53
N TYR A 31 -13.24 2.27 -38.94
CA TYR A 31 -12.77 3.40 -38.13
C TYR A 31 -13.43 3.42 -36.74
N SER A 32 -14.75 3.31 -36.71
CA SER A 32 -15.51 3.42 -35.46
C SER A 32 -15.31 2.20 -34.54
N ILE A 33 -15.13 1.00 -35.11
CA ILE A 33 -14.76 -0.20 -34.34
C ILE A 33 -13.38 -0.03 -33.72
N ASN A 34 -12.40 0.53 -34.45
CA ASN A 34 -11.06 0.78 -33.90
C ASN A 34 -11.10 1.79 -32.75
N GLU A 35 -11.83 2.90 -32.90
CA GLU A 35 -12.00 3.89 -31.83
C GLU A 35 -12.65 3.27 -30.57
N SER A 36 -13.67 2.41 -30.74
CA SER A 36 -14.23 1.68 -29.61
C SER A 36 -13.24 0.68 -29.01
N ALA A 37 -12.43 0.00 -29.82
CA ALA A 37 -11.45 -0.97 -29.35
C ALA A 37 -10.33 -0.28 -28.53
N ASP A 38 -9.89 0.89 -28.95
CA ASP A 38 -8.93 1.72 -28.22
C ASP A 38 -9.52 2.15 -26.87
N GLY A 39 -10.78 2.62 -26.85
CA GLY A 39 -11.47 2.98 -25.61
C GLY A 39 -11.58 1.82 -24.61
N PHE A 40 -11.90 0.61 -25.07
CA PHE A 40 -11.88 -0.59 -24.23
C PHE A 40 -10.48 -0.98 -23.77
N THR A 41 -9.46 -0.78 -24.61
CA THR A 41 -8.06 -1.04 -24.26
C THR A 41 -7.59 -0.11 -23.14
N SER A 42 -7.88 1.19 -23.26
CA SER A 42 -7.63 2.17 -22.20
C SER A 42 -8.41 1.83 -20.93
N TYR A 43 -9.68 1.47 -21.04
CA TYR A 43 -10.49 1.06 -19.88
C TYR A 43 -9.90 -0.16 -19.16
N ARG A 44 -9.45 -1.16 -19.92
CA ARG A 44 -8.81 -2.36 -19.38
C ARG A 44 -7.48 -2.05 -18.69
N ALA A 45 -6.66 -1.17 -19.27
CA ALA A 45 -5.41 -0.72 -18.65
C ALA A 45 -5.70 -0.02 -17.30
N MET A 46 -6.64 0.91 -17.28
CA MET A 46 -7.10 1.58 -16.05
C MET A 46 -7.63 0.58 -15.00
N ALA A 47 -8.41 -0.42 -15.41
CA ALA A 47 -8.90 -1.44 -14.48
C ALA A 47 -7.76 -2.25 -13.85
N LYS A 48 -6.69 -2.55 -14.61
CA LYS A 48 -5.48 -3.20 -14.08
C LYS A 48 -4.77 -2.29 -13.08
N ASP A 49 -4.65 -1.00 -13.36
CA ASP A 49 -4.03 -0.02 -12.48
C ASP A 49 -4.80 0.15 -11.15
N THR A 50 -6.14 0.13 -11.22
CA THR A 50 -7.01 0.12 -10.02
C THR A 50 -6.73 -1.12 -9.18
N VAL A 51 -6.63 -2.30 -9.79
CA VAL A 51 -6.31 -3.55 -9.07
C VAL A 51 -4.93 -3.49 -8.41
N LEU A 52 -3.92 -2.94 -9.08
CA LEU A 52 -2.59 -2.76 -8.49
C LEU A 52 -2.66 -1.87 -7.25
N SER A 53 -3.36 -0.74 -7.34
CA SER A 53 -3.51 0.21 -6.24
C SER A 53 -4.28 -0.38 -5.05
N THR A 54 -5.37 -1.11 -5.31
CA THR A 54 -6.12 -1.85 -4.27
C THR A 54 -5.27 -2.92 -3.59
N ARG A 55 -4.41 -3.62 -4.34
CA ARG A 55 -3.52 -4.63 -3.76
C ARG A 55 -2.42 -4.01 -2.91
N ILE A 56 -1.89 -2.84 -3.28
CA ILE A 56 -0.94 -2.10 -2.44
C ILE A 56 -1.60 -1.79 -1.09
N GLU A 57 -2.77 -1.15 -1.12
CA GLU A 57 -3.52 -0.78 0.09
C GLU A 57 -3.80 -1.98 0.99
N GLY A 58 -4.37 -3.07 0.44
CA GLY A 58 -4.69 -4.26 1.23
C GLY A 58 -3.47 -4.89 1.90
N ASN A 59 -2.34 -5.02 1.19
CA ASN A 59 -1.13 -5.58 1.81
C ASN A 59 -0.48 -4.61 2.79
N VAL A 60 -0.65 -3.29 2.61
CA VAL A 60 -0.22 -2.28 3.60
C VAL A 60 -1.02 -2.42 4.89
N LEU A 61 -2.32 -2.68 4.81
CA LEU A 61 -3.14 -2.98 5.99
C LEU A 61 -2.66 -4.26 6.70
N ASP A 62 -2.36 -5.32 5.96
CA ASP A 62 -1.78 -6.56 6.53
C ASP A 62 -0.44 -6.30 7.24
N ALA A 63 0.43 -5.49 6.63
CA ALA A 63 1.70 -5.09 7.22
C ALA A 63 1.49 -4.29 8.51
N ARG A 64 0.56 -3.32 8.52
CA ARG A 64 0.20 -2.53 9.71
C ARG A 64 -0.35 -3.40 10.84
N ILE A 65 -1.23 -4.34 10.53
CA ILE A 65 -1.77 -5.30 11.50
C ILE A 65 -0.64 -6.13 12.12
N SER A 66 0.33 -6.57 11.31
CA SER A 66 1.48 -7.33 11.78
C SER A 66 2.35 -6.51 12.75
N VAL A 67 2.58 -5.22 12.46
CA VAL A 67 3.28 -4.31 13.38
C VAL A 67 2.51 -4.10 14.67
N ILE A 68 1.20 -3.85 14.62
CA ILE A 68 0.36 -3.68 15.82
C ILE A 68 0.40 -4.95 16.68
N LYS A 69 0.29 -6.14 16.07
CA LYS A 69 0.40 -7.41 16.78
C LYS A 69 1.77 -7.57 17.43
N TYR A 70 2.85 -7.17 16.76
CA TYR A 70 4.20 -7.19 17.32
C TYR A 70 4.33 -6.25 18.52
N LEU A 71 3.83 -5.00 18.40
CA LEU A 71 3.88 -4.02 19.50
C LEU A 71 3.11 -4.48 20.75
N ASN A 72 2.06 -5.27 20.58
CA ASN A 72 1.30 -5.86 21.68
C ASN A 72 1.95 -7.13 22.24
N ALA A 73 2.55 -7.95 21.37
CA ALA A 73 3.16 -9.21 21.74
C ALA A 73 4.34 -9.52 20.81
N ASP A 74 5.54 -9.45 21.38
CA ASP A 74 6.79 -9.72 20.68
C ASP A 74 6.80 -11.16 20.14
N SER A 75 6.76 -11.31 18.82
CA SER A 75 6.73 -12.62 18.18
C SER A 75 7.43 -12.59 16.83
N GLN A 76 8.31 -13.58 16.61
CA GLN A 76 8.98 -13.77 15.32
C GLN A 76 7.97 -13.97 14.18
N LYS A 77 6.83 -14.61 14.46
CA LYS A 77 5.76 -14.78 13.48
C LYS A 77 5.23 -13.44 12.94
N ASN A 78 5.06 -12.44 13.81
CA ASN A 78 4.57 -11.12 13.40
C ASN A 78 5.61 -10.39 12.53
N ILE A 79 6.90 -10.59 12.79
CA ILE A 79 8.00 -10.07 11.96
C ILE A 79 7.96 -10.74 10.58
N ASP A 80 7.79 -12.06 10.53
CA ASP A 80 7.75 -12.83 9.29
C ASP A 80 6.52 -12.46 8.43
N ASP A 81 5.36 -12.28 9.06
CA ASP A 81 4.12 -11.84 8.41
C ASP A 81 4.26 -10.42 7.84
N PHE A 82 4.92 -9.51 8.57
CA PHE A 82 5.26 -8.18 8.08
C PHE A 82 6.19 -8.26 6.86
N GLU A 83 7.28 -9.02 6.93
CA GLU A 83 8.25 -9.15 5.82
C GLU A 83 7.61 -9.77 4.57
N LYS A 84 6.71 -10.74 4.75
CA LYS A 84 5.93 -11.32 3.65
C LYS A 84 5.06 -10.26 2.98
N SER A 85 4.36 -9.45 3.76
CA SER A 85 3.50 -8.37 3.25
C SER A 85 4.34 -7.29 2.56
N TYR A 86 5.44 -6.86 3.17
CA TYR A 86 6.40 -5.92 2.60
C TYR A 86 6.89 -6.36 1.21
N LYS A 87 7.34 -7.62 1.07
CA LYS A 87 7.79 -8.17 -0.21
C LYS A 87 6.69 -8.15 -1.28
N LYS A 88 5.46 -8.50 -0.92
CA LYS A 88 4.31 -8.43 -1.84
C LYS A 88 4.07 -7.00 -2.31
N ILE A 89 4.01 -6.04 -1.38
CA ILE A 89 3.79 -4.63 -1.70
C ILE A 89 4.89 -4.13 -2.65
N PHE A 90 6.16 -4.42 -2.33
CA PHE A 90 7.29 -3.98 -3.14
C PHE A 90 7.22 -4.52 -4.57
N ASN A 91 6.90 -5.82 -4.74
CA ASN A 91 6.71 -6.42 -6.07
C ASN A 91 5.55 -5.78 -6.84
N ILE A 92 4.44 -5.44 -6.16
CA ILE A 92 3.30 -4.77 -6.79
C ILE A 92 3.68 -3.34 -7.21
N ILE A 93 4.43 -2.62 -6.38
CA ILE A 93 4.96 -1.28 -6.70
C ILE A 93 5.84 -1.33 -7.96
N ASP A 94 6.73 -2.31 -8.08
CA ASP A 94 7.60 -2.45 -9.26
C ASP A 94 6.80 -2.68 -10.56
N ILE A 95 5.67 -3.38 -10.47
CA ILE A 95 4.73 -3.53 -11.60
C ILE A 95 4.01 -2.20 -11.84
N ALA A 96 3.48 -1.58 -10.79
CA ALA A 96 2.73 -0.32 -10.88
C ALA A 96 3.57 0.81 -11.50
N LYS A 97 4.87 0.90 -11.19
CA LYS A 97 5.77 1.89 -11.80
C LYS A 97 5.96 1.73 -13.31
N LYS A 98 5.73 0.52 -13.85
CA LYS A 98 5.84 0.24 -15.30
C LYS A 98 4.51 0.46 -16.02
N GLU A 99 3.40 0.17 -15.36
CA GLU A 99 2.05 0.21 -15.95
C GLU A 99 1.40 1.60 -15.79
N ILE A 100 1.57 2.25 -14.63
CA ILE A 100 0.96 3.54 -14.32
C ILE A 100 1.86 4.66 -14.85
N ILE A 101 1.61 5.08 -16.09
CA ILE A 101 2.43 6.09 -16.79
C ILE A 101 1.97 7.53 -16.51
N GLN A 102 0.70 7.75 -16.16
CA GLN A 102 0.17 9.11 -15.94
C GLN A 102 1.00 9.84 -14.87
N PRO A 103 1.59 11.02 -15.15
CA PRO A 103 2.61 11.63 -14.28
C PRO A 103 2.19 11.82 -12.83
N ASN A 104 0.97 12.31 -12.58
CA ASN A 104 0.47 12.52 -11.23
C ASN A 104 0.34 11.20 -10.45
N ARG A 105 -0.19 10.14 -11.06
CA ARG A 105 -0.31 8.83 -10.41
C ARG A 105 1.06 8.17 -10.23
N ALA A 106 1.91 8.24 -11.24
CA ALA A 106 3.28 7.70 -11.19
C ALA A 106 4.08 8.32 -10.04
N SER A 107 3.95 9.63 -9.82
CA SER A 107 4.61 10.32 -8.70
C SER A 107 4.15 9.80 -7.33
N LYS A 108 2.85 9.52 -7.16
CA LYS A 108 2.29 8.94 -5.94
C LYS A 108 2.79 7.52 -5.68
N ILE A 109 2.94 6.70 -6.73
CA ILE A 109 3.52 5.35 -6.59
C ILE A 109 4.98 5.42 -6.10
N VAL A 110 5.76 6.39 -6.59
CA VAL A 110 7.13 6.62 -6.11
C VAL A 110 7.14 7.09 -4.65
N GLU A 111 6.21 7.98 -4.27
CA GLU A 111 6.08 8.42 -2.87
C GLU A 111 5.68 7.25 -1.95
N ILE A 112 4.75 6.40 -2.37
CA ILE A 112 4.38 5.16 -1.68
C ILE A 112 5.61 4.28 -1.46
N GLN A 113 6.46 4.08 -2.48
CA GLN A 113 7.69 3.28 -2.35
C GLN A 113 8.62 3.85 -1.29
N LYS A 114 8.86 5.17 -1.31
CA LYS A 114 9.71 5.85 -0.33
C LYS A 114 9.17 5.68 1.09
N ASN A 115 7.87 5.93 1.27
CA ASN A 115 7.19 5.79 2.54
C ASN A 115 7.24 4.35 3.05
N LEU A 116 7.06 3.35 2.19
CA LEU A 116 7.14 1.93 2.56
C LEU A 116 8.53 1.54 3.07
N ILE A 117 9.60 2.04 2.43
CA ILE A 117 10.98 1.82 2.88
C ILE A 117 11.19 2.42 4.27
N THR A 118 10.79 3.69 4.47
CA THR A 118 10.89 4.35 5.78
C THR A 118 10.07 3.64 6.85
N TYR A 119 8.88 3.12 6.50
CA TYR A 119 8.05 2.32 7.40
C TYR A 119 8.79 1.05 7.86
N LYS A 120 9.40 0.31 6.93
CA LYS A 120 10.19 -0.89 7.23
C LYS A 120 11.41 -0.57 8.10
N GLU A 121 12.12 0.51 7.82
CA GLU A 121 13.25 0.94 8.63
C GLU A 121 12.83 1.29 10.06
N GLY A 122 11.69 2.00 10.20
CA GLY A 122 11.08 2.29 11.50
C GLY A 122 10.77 1.02 12.28
N PHE A 123 10.09 0.07 11.64
CA PHE A 123 9.75 -1.21 12.28
C PHE A 123 11.01 -2.03 12.65
N SER A 124 12.05 -2.01 11.81
CA SER A 124 13.32 -2.68 12.11
C SER A 124 13.99 -2.12 13.36
N LYS A 125 13.92 -0.80 13.57
CA LYS A 125 14.42 -0.16 14.79
C LYS A 125 13.59 -0.53 16.02
N VAL A 126 12.27 -0.60 15.89
CA VAL A 126 11.38 -1.09 16.97
C VAL A 126 11.79 -2.50 17.39
N ILE A 127 11.96 -3.43 16.43
CA ILE A 127 12.42 -4.80 16.71
C ILE A 127 13.76 -4.80 17.43
N LYS A 128 14.69 -3.94 16.99
CA LYS A 128 16.01 -3.81 17.63
C LYS A 128 15.87 -3.39 19.09
N TYR A 129 15.13 -2.31 19.38
CA TYR A 129 14.97 -1.82 20.75
C TYR A 129 14.27 -2.84 21.66
N THR A 130 13.31 -3.60 21.14
CA THR A 130 12.72 -4.74 21.87
C THR A 130 13.78 -5.79 22.22
N LYS A 131 14.60 -6.22 21.25
CA LYS A 131 15.65 -7.22 21.50
C LYS A 131 16.74 -6.71 22.45
N ASP A 132 17.10 -5.43 22.34
CA ASP A 132 18.08 -4.80 23.22
C ASP A 132 17.54 -4.75 24.67
N LYS A 133 16.24 -4.43 24.85
CA LYS A 133 15.56 -4.55 26.15
C LYS A 133 15.69 -5.96 26.75
N ASP A 134 15.36 -7.00 25.98
CA ASP A 134 15.44 -8.40 26.44
C ASP A 134 16.87 -8.81 26.80
N LYS A 135 17.83 -8.37 25.99
CA LYS A 135 19.27 -8.62 26.23
C LYS A 135 19.74 -7.92 27.50
N ILE A 136 19.37 -6.67 27.73
CA ILE A 136 19.75 -5.93 28.94
C ILE A 136 19.13 -6.59 30.17
N LEU A 137 17.84 -6.95 30.10
CA LEU A 137 17.14 -7.66 31.17
C LEU A 137 17.88 -8.95 31.56
N THR A 138 18.21 -9.78 30.57
CA THR A 138 18.78 -11.12 30.80
C THR A 138 20.26 -11.09 31.18
N THR A 139 21.07 -10.25 30.53
CA THR A 139 22.54 -10.29 30.69
C THR A 139 23.06 -9.28 31.70
N ILE A 140 22.34 -8.18 31.96
CA ILE A 140 22.76 -7.13 32.88
C ILE A 140 21.89 -7.16 34.15
N LEU A 141 20.58 -6.96 34.01
CA LEU A 141 19.71 -6.75 35.17
C LEU A 141 19.56 -8.01 36.01
N ASN A 142 19.26 -9.17 35.40
CA ASN A 142 19.09 -10.42 36.13
C ASN A 142 20.39 -10.89 36.78
N VAL A 143 21.51 -10.81 36.06
CA VAL A 143 22.82 -11.27 36.53
C VAL A 143 23.33 -10.37 37.66
N ASN A 144 23.44 -9.07 37.41
CA ASN A 144 23.99 -8.14 38.40
C ASN A 144 23.01 -7.94 39.56
N GLY A 145 21.70 -8.00 39.29
CA GLY A 145 20.69 -7.90 40.33
C GLY A 145 20.79 -9.01 41.39
N LYS A 146 21.13 -10.23 40.97
CA LYS A 146 21.44 -11.34 41.88
C LYS A 146 22.73 -11.12 42.66
N LYS A 147 23.81 -10.66 42.01
CA LYS A 147 25.09 -10.40 42.66
C LYS A 147 24.98 -9.31 43.73
N ILE A 148 24.30 -8.21 43.42
CA ILE A 148 24.05 -7.09 44.34
C ILE A 148 23.31 -7.56 45.60
N GLU A 149 22.26 -8.37 45.43
CA GLU A 149 21.50 -8.92 46.55
C GLU A 149 22.40 -9.79 47.46
N VAL A 150 23.17 -10.71 46.88
CA VAL A 150 24.09 -11.57 47.64
C VAL A 150 25.12 -10.76 48.42
N ILE A 151 25.72 -9.74 47.81
CA ILE A 151 26.72 -8.90 48.48
C ILE A 151 26.08 -8.09 49.62
N LEU A 152 24.92 -7.46 49.38
CA LEU A 152 24.20 -6.71 50.42
C LEU A 152 23.79 -7.60 51.60
N SER A 153 23.28 -8.80 51.33
CA SER A 153 22.89 -9.79 52.34
C SER A 153 24.11 -10.27 53.14
N SER A 154 25.26 -10.46 52.48
CA SER A 154 26.53 -10.80 53.14
C SER A 154 26.99 -9.68 54.09
N ILE A 155 27.00 -8.42 53.61
CA ILE A 155 27.34 -7.24 54.43
C ILE A 155 26.39 -7.13 55.64
N PHE A 156 25.09 -7.34 55.43
CA PHE A 156 24.11 -7.30 56.51
C PHE A 156 24.39 -8.34 57.60
N ASN A 157 24.66 -9.60 57.21
CA ASN A 157 24.98 -10.66 58.16
C ASN A 157 26.27 -10.37 58.94
N VAL A 158 27.28 -9.83 58.26
CA VAL A 158 28.56 -9.47 58.90
C VAL A 158 28.37 -8.35 59.93
N THR A 159 27.71 -7.25 59.54
CA THR A 159 27.45 -6.13 60.47
C THR A 159 26.59 -6.54 61.66
N LYS A 160 25.63 -7.45 61.45
CA LYS A 160 24.81 -8.04 62.51
C LYS A 160 25.67 -8.86 63.49
N ASN A 161 26.54 -9.73 62.99
CA ASN A 161 27.38 -10.59 63.83
C ASN A 161 28.37 -9.80 64.67
N GLU A 162 28.82 -8.65 64.16
CA GLU A 162 29.70 -7.73 64.88
C GLU A 162 28.97 -6.76 65.81
N GLN A 163 27.63 -6.84 65.88
CA GLN A 163 26.80 -5.94 66.67
C GLN A 163 26.96 -4.45 66.26
N ASP A 164 27.35 -4.19 65.00
CA ASP A 164 27.39 -2.86 64.42
C ASP A 164 25.97 -2.44 64.01
N HIS A 165 25.19 -1.98 64.99
CA HIS A 165 23.78 -1.61 64.80
C HIS A 165 23.58 -0.52 63.75
N GLU A 166 24.48 0.46 63.66
CA GLU A 166 24.39 1.54 62.68
C GLU A 166 24.61 1.00 61.26
N ALA A 167 25.68 0.23 61.03
CA ALA A 167 25.96 -0.34 59.72
C ALA A 167 24.89 -1.37 59.30
N SER A 168 24.35 -2.16 60.24
CA SER A 168 23.22 -3.06 59.98
C SER A 168 21.96 -2.31 59.56
N TYR A 169 21.63 -1.20 60.24
CA TYR A 169 20.48 -0.37 59.88
C TYR A 169 20.63 0.27 58.49
N ILE A 170 21.81 0.83 58.19
CA ILE A 170 22.10 1.41 56.87
C ILE A 170 22.02 0.34 55.78
N THR A 171 22.58 -0.85 56.02
CA THR A 171 22.55 -1.96 55.07
C THR A 171 21.11 -2.47 54.84
N GLY A 172 20.29 -2.54 55.89
CA GLY A 172 18.86 -2.88 55.77
C GLY A 172 18.09 -1.88 54.89
N ASN A 173 18.37 -0.59 55.04
CA ASN A 173 17.78 0.45 54.18
C ASN A 173 18.29 0.37 52.73
N ALA A 174 19.56 0.02 52.52
CA ALA A 174 20.12 -0.22 51.19
C ALA A 174 19.42 -1.42 50.52
N ILE A 175 19.26 -2.55 51.22
CA ILE A 175 18.51 -3.71 50.73
C ILE A 175 17.08 -3.33 50.33
N ARG A 176 16.36 -2.62 51.21
CA ARG A 176 14.98 -2.18 50.93
C ARG A 176 14.90 -1.32 49.67
N SER A 177 15.79 -0.33 49.55
CA SER A 177 15.82 0.59 48.39
C SER A 177 16.15 -0.16 47.10
N PHE A 178 17.10 -1.09 47.15
CA PHE A 178 17.45 -1.91 45.99
C PHE A 178 16.30 -2.83 45.54
N LEU A 179 15.58 -3.46 46.49
CA LEU A 179 14.41 -4.29 46.17
C LEU A 179 13.28 -3.45 45.55
N LEU A 180 13.05 -2.24 46.05
CA LEU A 180 12.10 -1.31 45.44
C LEU A 180 12.55 -0.86 44.04
N ALA A 181 13.83 -0.54 43.84
CA ALA A 181 14.36 -0.22 42.53
C ALA A 181 14.14 -1.38 41.53
N ARG A 182 14.37 -2.63 41.94
CA ARG A 182 14.07 -3.82 41.13
C ARG A 182 12.58 -3.95 40.82
N LEU A 183 11.71 -3.78 41.82
CA LEU A 183 10.27 -3.84 41.64
C LEU A 183 9.78 -2.80 40.62
N TYR A 184 10.19 -1.54 40.79
CA TYR A 184 9.81 -0.46 39.87
C TYR A 184 10.46 -0.61 38.51
N THR A 185 11.65 -1.24 38.41
CA THR A 185 12.25 -1.60 37.12
C THR A 185 11.35 -2.60 36.39
N MET A 186 10.88 -3.66 37.06
CA MET A 186 9.96 -4.61 36.42
C MET A 186 8.63 -3.96 36.03
N LYS A 187 8.08 -3.08 36.88
CA LYS A 187 6.89 -2.29 36.52
C LYS A 187 7.13 -1.39 35.32
N PHE A 188 8.30 -0.76 35.23
CA PHE A 188 8.68 0.05 34.08
C PHE A 188 8.82 -0.80 32.80
N LEU A 189 9.46 -1.97 32.89
CA LEU A 189 9.59 -2.87 31.73
C LEU A 189 8.27 -3.40 31.19
N ASP A 190 7.27 -3.52 32.06
CA ASP A 190 5.90 -3.96 31.73
C ASP A 190 5.03 -2.80 31.19
N THR A 191 5.06 -1.64 31.86
CA THR A 191 4.15 -0.53 31.57
C THR A 191 4.74 0.55 30.67
N GLU A 192 6.06 0.60 30.54
CA GLU A 192 6.82 1.66 29.85
C GLU A 192 6.52 3.08 30.36
N SER A 193 5.99 3.19 31.60
CA SER A 193 5.55 4.46 32.19
C SER A 193 6.70 5.26 32.79
N LYS A 194 6.66 6.58 32.57
CA LYS A 194 7.64 7.51 33.15
C LYS A 194 7.61 7.49 34.68
N ASP A 195 6.42 7.42 35.28
CA ASP A 195 6.27 7.39 36.73
C ASP A 195 6.99 6.20 37.37
N ALA A 196 6.93 5.02 36.74
CA ALA A 196 7.68 3.86 37.22
C ALA A 196 9.19 4.08 37.11
N TYR A 197 9.68 4.67 36.01
CA TYR A 197 11.09 5.01 35.86
C TYR A 197 11.57 6.06 36.87
N ASP A 198 10.78 7.12 37.09
CA ASP A 198 11.09 8.16 38.08
C ASP A 198 11.19 7.55 39.50
N ARG A 199 10.35 6.56 39.82
CA ARG A 199 10.48 5.78 41.06
C ARG A 199 11.77 4.98 41.10
N VAL A 200 12.19 4.36 39.99
CA VAL A 200 13.49 3.66 39.93
C VAL A 200 14.65 4.60 40.23
N GLU A 201 14.69 5.78 39.60
CA GLU A 201 15.74 6.77 39.84
C GLU A 201 15.76 7.24 41.30
N SER A 202 14.59 7.50 41.87
CA SER A 202 14.48 7.88 43.29
C SER A 202 15.04 6.79 44.21
N GLU A 203 14.74 5.51 43.99
CA GLU A 203 15.23 4.42 44.83
C GLU A 203 16.75 4.20 44.65
N PHE A 204 17.29 4.39 43.44
CA PHE A 204 18.74 4.35 43.22
C PHE A 204 19.47 5.50 43.91
N ASN A 205 18.89 6.70 43.96
CA ASN A 205 19.45 7.82 44.71
C ASN A 205 19.49 7.53 46.23
N ILE A 206 18.40 6.96 46.78
CA ILE A 206 18.36 6.54 48.19
C ILE A 206 19.39 5.44 48.47
N LEU A 207 19.49 4.44 47.59
CA LEU A 207 20.49 3.36 47.68
C LEU A 207 21.91 3.93 47.69
N SER A 208 22.24 4.80 46.73
CA SER A 208 23.55 5.43 46.60
C SER A 208 23.93 6.19 47.89
N ASN A 209 23.01 6.99 48.43
CA ASN A 209 23.22 7.72 49.68
C ASN A 209 23.49 6.78 50.87
N ASN A 210 22.75 5.68 50.99
CA ASN A 210 22.99 4.68 52.04
C ASN A 210 24.35 4.00 51.89
N LEU A 211 24.78 3.68 50.66
CA LEU A 211 26.07 3.05 50.42
C LEU A 211 27.26 4.01 50.66
N MET A 212 27.11 5.30 50.35
CA MET A 212 28.11 6.31 50.72
C MET A 212 28.25 6.45 52.24
N ARG A 213 27.13 6.45 52.98
CA ARG A 213 27.16 6.45 54.44
C ARG A 213 27.82 5.18 54.99
N LEU A 214 27.46 4.01 54.46
CA LEU A 214 28.08 2.75 54.84
C LEU A 214 29.59 2.72 54.55
N LYS A 215 30.03 3.33 53.44
CA LYS A 215 31.47 3.48 53.14
C LYS A 215 32.21 4.27 54.21
N SER A 216 31.58 5.29 54.78
CA SER A 216 32.18 6.14 55.81
C SER A 216 32.27 5.47 57.19
N THR A 217 31.49 4.42 57.45
CA THR A 217 31.51 3.70 58.73
C THR A 217 32.48 2.51 58.73
N ILE A 218 32.84 1.99 57.55
CA ILE A 218 33.71 0.80 57.42
C ILE A 218 35.19 1.18 57.52
N LYS A 219 35.91 0.53 58.46
CA LYS A 219 37.37 0.67 58.63
C LYS A 219 38.18 -0.50 58.04
N ASN A 220 37.54 -1.64 57.76
CA ASN A 220 38.20 -2.85 57.29
C ASN A 220 38.46 -2.83 55.78
N SER A 221 39.72 -3.03 55.36
CA SER A 221 40.16 -2.98 53.96
C SER A 221 39.41 -3.96 53.04
N ASN A 222 39.20 -5.22 53.46
CA ASN A 222 38.47 -6.21 52.64
C ASN A 222 37.02 -5.80 52.39
N ARG A 223 36.39 -5.12 53.34
CA ARG A 223 35.01 -4.62 53.17
C ARG A 223 34.90 -3.42 52.27
N ILE A 224 35.92 -2.56 52.27
CA ILE A 224 36.01 -1.46 51.32
C ILE A 224 36.05 -2.03 49.89
N THR A 225 36.81 -3.11 49.66
CA THR A 225 36.83 -3.81 48.37
C THR A 225 35.46 -4.36 47.99
N GLN A 226 34.76 -5.08 48.89
CA GLN A 226 33.41 -5.61 48.63
C GLN A 226 32.39 -4.50 48.36
N LEU A 227 32.50 -3.37 49.06
CA LEU A 227 31.63 -2.21 48.86
C LEU A 227 31.90 -1.52 47.52
N ASN A 228 33.16 -1.42 47.10
CA ASN A 228 33.49 -0.88 45.78
C ASN A 228 32.96 -1.78 44.66
N GLU A 229 33.10 -3.11 44.77
CA GLU A 229 32.49 -4.05 43.83
C GLU A 229 30.96 -3.89 43.77
N LEU A 230 30.31 -3.73 44.93
CA LEU A 230 28.88 -3.47 45.01
C LEU A 230 28.48 -2.17 44.29
N LEU A 231 29.24 -1.08 44.49
CA LEU A 231 29.00 0.21 43.84
C LEU A 231 29.12 0.09 42.31
N ASP A 232 30.15 -0.61 41.83
CA ASP A 232 30.35 -0.86 40.39
C ASP A 232 29.19 -1.66 39.79
N LEU A 233 28.75 -2.72 40.47
CA LEU A 233 27.60 -3.52 40.03
C LEU A 233 26.31 -2.71 39.98
N ILE A 234 26.07 -1.84 40.97
CA ILE A 234 24.89 -0.96 41.00
C ILE A 234 24.97 0.08 39.89
N GLN A 235 26.15 0.64 39.60
CA GLN A 235 26.33 1.56 38.48
C GLN A 235 26.03 0.88 37.14
N ILE A 236 26.53 -0.34 36.93
CA ILE A 236 26.23 -1.16 35.75
C ILE A 236 24.72 -1.44 35.64
N TYR A 237 24.08 -1.82 36.75
CA TYR A 237 22.64 -2.07 36.78
C TYR A 237 21.84 -0.81 36.43
N THR A 238 22.14 0.31 37.09
CA THR A 238 21.45 1.60 36.89
C THR A 238 21.59 2.08 35.46
N LYS A 239 22.80 1.95 34.88
CA LYS A 239 23.05 2.27 33.48
C LYS A 239 22.22 1.39 32.54
N GLY A 240 22.12 0.09 32.83
CA GLY A 240 21.27 -0.82 32.06
C GLY A 240 19.80 -0.40 32.07
N VAL A 241 19.25 -0.04 33.24
CA VAL A 241 17.87 0.45 33.32
C VAL A 241 17.69 1.75 32.53
N LYS A 242 18.65 2.67 32.62
CA LYS A 242 18.64 3.92 31.86
C LYS A 242 18.67 3.67 30.34
N GLU A 243 19.51 2.75 29.88
CA GLU A 243 19.60 2.39 28.47
C GLU A 243 18.25 1.87 27.94
N VAL A 244 17.58 1.00 28.70
CA VAL A 244 16.24 0.54 28.35
C VAL A 244 15.23 1.69 28.31
N TYR A 245 15.31 2.63 29.25
CA TYR A 245 14.44 3.81 29.25
C TYR A 245 14.65 4.69 28.03
N ASP A 246 15.90 5.02 27.72
CA ASP A 246 16.25 5.85 26.57
C ASP A 246 15.81 5.16 25.26
N ASP A 247 15.97 3.84 25.14
CA ASP A 247 15.50 3.07 23.98
C ASP A 247 13.97 2.96 23.90
N THR A 248 13.29 2.91 25.05
CA THR A 248 11.82 2.95 25.11
C THR A 248 11.29 4.28 24.57
N LEU A 249 11.95 5.40 24.89
CA LEU A 249 11.58 6.71 24.34
C LEU A 249 11.79 6.78 22.82
N LYS A 250 12.94 6.32 22.33
CA LYS A 250 13.21 6.27 20.88
C LYS A 250 12.22 5.37 20.15
N LYS A 251 11.87 4.22 20.74
CA LYS A 251 10.85 3.31 20.20
C LYS A 251 9.51 4.02 20.08
N ARG A 252 9.08 4.73 21.13
CA ARG A 252 7.82 5.50 21.16
C ARG A 252 7.79 6.59 20.08
N GLU A 253 8.86 7.38 19.96
CA GLU A 253 8.99 8.40 18.92
C GLU A 253 8.83 7.80 17.52
N ILE A 254 9.51 6.69 17.23
CA ILE A 254 9.39 6.01 15.93
C ILE A 254 7.97 5.50 15.69
N VAL A 255 7.32 4.94 16.71
CA VAL A 255 5.95 4.43 16.58
C VAL A 255 4.99 5.58 16.28
N GLU A 256 5.02 6.65 17.07
CA GLU A 256 4.07 7.76 16.96
C GLU A 256 4.34 8.63 15.73
N GLU A 257 5.57 9.03 15.50
CA GLU A 257 5.89 10.03 14.46
C GLU A 257 6.11 9.41 13.08
N LYS A 258 6.41 8.10 13.02
CA LYS A 258 6.70 7.42 11.74
C LYS A 258 5.70 6.33 11.44
N ILE A 259 5.60 5.30 12.26
CA ILE A 259 4.77 4.12 11.94
C ILE A 259 3.29 4.51 11.88
N ASN A 260 2.79 5.22 12.89
CA ASN A 260 1.38 5.64 12.98
C ASN A 260 0.99 6.68 11.93
N VAL A 261 1.94 7.45 11.40
CA VAL A 261 1.72 8.48 10.38
C VAL A 261 1.87 7.93 8.95
N ILE A 262 2.93 7.17 8.70
CA ILE A 262 3.28 6.69 7.36
C ILE A 262 2.32 5.60 6.90
N GLY A 263 1.88 4.72 7.81
CA GLY A 263 0.93 3.64 7.48
C GLY A 263 -0.35 4.15 6.81
N PRO A 264 -1.10 5.08 7.45
CA PRO A 264 -2.24 5.76 6.84
C PRO A 264 -1.88 6.51 5.55
N LYS A 265 -0.77 7.27 5.55
CA LYS A 265 -0.36 8.05 4.38
C LYS A 265 -0.16 7.20 3.12
N ILE A 266 0.39 5.98 3.25
CA ILE A 266 0.51 5.05 2.12
C ILE A 266 -0.87 4.61 1.60
N ALA A 267 -1.81 4.34 2.52
CA ALA A 267 -3.18 3.98 2.16
C ALA A 267 -3.89 5.14 1.44
N ASP A 268 -3.77 6.36 1.95
CA ASP A 268 -4.36 7.56 1.35
C ASP A 268 -3.82 7.82 -0.06
N LEU A 269 -2.50 7.72 -0.25
CA LEU A 269 -1.89 7.85 -1.59
C LEU A 269 -2.41 6.77 -2.56
N SER A 270 -2.64 5.55 -2.07
CA SER A 270 -3.19 4.45 -2.88
C SER A 270 -4.67 4.71 -3.23
N GLU A 271 -5.45 5.25 -2.29
CA GLU A 271 -6.84 5.67 -2.51
C GLU A 271 -6.92 6.80 -3.52
N GLU A 272 -6.08 7.82 -3.41
CA GLU A 272 -6.05 8.93 -4.36
C GLU A 272 -5.72 8.48 -5.79
N VAL A 273 -4.84 7.49 -5.96
CA VAL A 273 -4.56 6.88 -7.28
C VAL A 273 -5.82 6.19 -7.80
N LYS A 274 -6.49 5.36 -6.98
CA LYS A 274 -7.75 4.70 -7.38
C LYS A 274 -8.85 5.69 -7.74
N LEU A 275 -9.07 6.73 -6.94
CA LEU A 275 -10.08 7.75 -7.19
C LEU A 275 -9.78 8.51 -8.48
N SER A 276 -8.51 8.83 -8.73
CA SER A 276 -8.09 9.44 -9.99
C SER A 276 -8.38 8.53 -11.19
N ILE A 277 -8.09 7.22 -11.10
CA ILE A 277 -8.39 6.26 -12.17
C ILE A 277 -9.89 6.14 -12.39
N ARG A 278 -10.66 6.05 -11.31
CA ARG A 278 -12.12 5.97 -11.36
C ARG A 278 -12.73 7.19 -12.08
N ALA A 279 -12.23 8.39 -11.80
CA ALA A 279 -12.70 9.59 -12.48
C ALA A 279 -12.52 9.52 -14.01
N GLU A 280 -11.43 8.94 -14.52
CA GLU A 280 -11.25 8.71 -15.96
C GLU A 280 -12.13 7.57 -16.49
N GLN A 281 -12.33 6.50 -15.71
CA GLN A 281 -13.23 5.39 -16.06
C GLN A 281 -14.69 5.86 -16.18
N ASP A 282 -15.12 6.74 -15.28
CA ASP A 282 -16.48 7.31 -15.27
C ASP A 282 -16.73 8.24 -16.48
N LEU A 283 -15.68 8.69 -17.17
CA LEU A 283 -15.76 9.42 -18.44
C LEU A 283 -15.71 8.48 -19.65
N ILE A 284 -14.72 7.59 -19.69
CA ILE A 284 -14.44 6.73 -20.86
C ILE A 284 -15.50 5.63 -21.01
N GLY A 285 -15.94 5.01 -19.91
CA GLY A 285 -16.93 3.93 -19.95
C GLY A 285 -18.23 4.35 -20.64
N PRO A 286 -18.91 5.41 -20.18
CA PRO A 286 -20.10 5.94 -20.84
C PRO A 286 -19.85 6.44 -22.27
N ALA A 287 -18.68 7.06 -22.54
CA ALA A 287 -18.34 7.53 -23.88
C ALA A 287 -18.25 6.38 -24.89
N VAL A 288 -17.55 5.29 -24.54
CA VAL A 288 -17.42 4.08 -25.37
C VAL A 288 -18.78 3.40 -25.56
N GLN A 289 -19.63 3.35 -24.53
CA GLN A 289 -20.98 2.80 -24.63
C GLN A 289 -21.86 3.62 -25.59
N LYS A 290 -21.79 4.95 -25.50
CA LYS A 290 -22.52 5.87 -26.39
C LYS A 290 -22.03 5.76 -27.82
N LEU A 291 -20.70 5.70 -28.03
CA LEU A 291 -20.09 5.49 -29.34
C LEU A 291 -20.61 4.19 -29.98
N ASN A 292 -20.57 3.07 -29.26
CA ASN A 292 -21.09 1.79 -29.76
C ASN A 292 -22.58 1.82 -30.10
N SER A 293 -23.39 2.50 -29.29
CA SER A 293 -24.83 2.66 -29.55
C SER A 293 -25.08 3.46 -30.83
N ASN A 294 -24.31 4.53 -31.04
CA ASN A 294 -24.37 5.35 -32.25
C ASN A 294 -23.90 4.58 -33.49
N ILE A 295 -22.79 3.82 -33.38
CA ILE A 295 -22.28 2.96 -34.46
C ILE A 295 -23.37 1.96 -34.87
N LYS A 296 -23.97 1.25 -33.91
CA LYS A 296 -25.02 0.28 -34.16
C LYS A 296 -26.22 0.93 -34.88
N LEU A 297 -26.68 2.09 -34.40
CA LEU A 297 -27.80 2.81 -35.01
C LEU A 297 -27.48 3.23 -36.45
N LEU A 298 -26.32 3.84 -36.68
CA LEU A 298 -25.93 4.37 -37.98
C LEU A 298 -25.71 3.25 -39.01
N ILE A 299 -25.02 2.17 -38.64
CA ILE A 299 -24.86 0.98 -39.50
C ILE A 299 -26.23 0.40 -39.85
N THR A 300 -27.15 0.31 -38.89
CA THR A 300 -28.52 -0.20 -39.13
C THR A 300 -29.26 0.67 -40.14
N ILE A 301 -29.26 1.99 -39.96
CA ILE A 301 -29.94 2.93 -40.86
C ILE A 301 -29.35 2.85 -42.28
N ILE A 302 -28.02 2.93 -42.42
CA ILE A 302 -27.38 2.88 -43.75
C ILE A 302 -27.62 1.53 -44.41
N SER A 303 -27.58 0.42 -43.67
CA SER A 303 -27.87 -0.90 -44.22
C SER A 303 -29.32 -1.01 -44.74
N ILE A 304 -30.29 -0.44 -44.03
CA ILE A 304 -31.69 -0.37 -44.49
C ILE A 304 -31.79 0.49 -45.77
N ILE A 305 -31.10 1.63 -45.83
CA ILE A 305 -31.08 2.49 -47.03
C ILE A 305 -30.46 1.76 -48.22
N ILE A 306 -29.32 1.09 -48.04
CA ILE A 306 -28.66 0.32 -49.11
C ILE A 306 -29.57 -0.82 -49.58
N LEU A 307 -30.20 -1.56 -48.66
CA LEU A 307 -31.11 -2.67 -48.98
C LEU A 307 -32.34 -2.18 -49.76
N THR A 308 -32.99 -1.12 -49.28
CA THR A 308 -34.18 -0.55 -49.94
C THR A 308 -33.84 0.01 -51.32
N LEU A 309 -32.71 0.70 -51.46
CA LEU A 309 -32.21 1.21 -52.73
C LEU A 309 -31.87 0.05 -53.70
N ALA A 310 -31.24 -1.02 -53.21
CA ALA A 310 -30.91 -2.18 -54.01
C ALA A 310 -32.19 -2.89 -54.52
N ILE A 311 -33.19 -3.11 -53.65
CA ILE A 311 -34.48 -3.69 -54.03
C ILE A 311 -35.19 -2.79 -55.05
N PHE A 312 -35.23 -1.47 -54.81
CA PHE A 312 -35.84 -0.51 -55.72
C PHE A 312 -35.18 -0.55 -57.10
N LEU A 313 -33.85 -0.50 -57.17
CA LEU A 313 -33.10 -0.55 -58.42
C LEU A 313 -33.27 -1.90 -59.13
N ALA A 314 -33.29 -3.02 -58.39
CA ALA A 314 -33.50 -4.36 -58.93
C ALA A 314 -34.89 -4.53 -59.57
N ILE A 315 -35.92 -3.82 -59.10
CA ILE A 315 -37.27 -3.85 -59.70
C ILE A 315 -37.41 -2.79 -60.79
N ALA A 316 -36.96 -1.57 -60.55
CA ALA A 316 -37.17 -0.42 -61.43
C ALA A 316 -36.36 -0.51 -62.74
N LEU A 317 -35.10 -0.98 -62.68
CA LEU A 317 -34.24 -1.04 -63.86
C LEU A 317 -34.74 -2.07 -64.90
N PRO A 318 -35.05 -3.35 -64.54
CA PRO A 318 -35.60 -4.29 -65.51
C PRO A 318 -36.93 -3.83 -66.10
N ARG A 319 -37.84 -3.26 -65.29
CA ARG A 319 -39.10 -2.69 -65.80
C ARG A 319 -38.86 -1.55 -66.78
N ASN A 320 -37.94 -0.63 -66.48
CA ASN A 320 -37.60 0.48 -67.36
C ASN A 320 -37.02 -0.03 -68.69
N ILE A 321 -36.09 -0.99 -68.63
CA ILE A 321 -35.48 -1.61 -69.82
C ILE A 321 -36.53 -2.36 -70.64
N ALA A 322 -37.40 -3.16 -70.01
CA ALA A 322 -38.48 -3.87 -70.68
C ALA A 322 -39.45 -2.93 -71.38
N ASN A 323 -39.86 -1.82 -70.74
CA ASN A 323 -40.73 -0.83 -71.36
C ASN A 323 -40.06 -0.13 -72.55
N LEU A 324 -38.76 0.19 -72.46
CA LEU A 324 -37.99 0.74 -73.58
C LEU A 324 -37.89 -0.24 -74.74
N LEU A 325 -37.66 -1.52 -74.47
CA LEU A 325 -37.64 -2.57 -75.47
C LEU A 325 -39.01 -2.77 -76.13
N ASN A 326 -40.10 -2.77 -75.35
CA ASN A 326 -41.46 -2.86 -75.88
C ASN A 326 -41.81 -1.66 -76.76
N THR A 327 -41.48 -0.44 -76.32
CA THR A 327 -41.70 0.78 -77.13
C THR A 327 -40.91 0.73 -78.44
N PHE A 328 -39.67 0.25 -78.38
CA PHE A 328 -38.84 0.04 -79.57
C PHE A 328 -39.46 -1.03 -80.49
N GLN A 329 -39.90 -2.17 -79.94
CA GLN A 329 -40.54 -3.25 -80.68
C GLN A 329 -41.84 -2.78 -81.35
N GLU A 330 -42.71 -2.06 -80.65
CA GLU A 330 -43.94 -1.46 -81.20
C GLU A 330 -43.63 -0.47 -82.32
N GLY A 331 -42.68 0.44 -82.11
CA GLY A 331 -42.24 1.38 -83.15
C GLY A 331 -41.65 0.68 -84.38
N LEU A 332 -40.95 -0.45 -84.19
CA LEU A 332 -40.38 -1.25 -85.27
C LEU A 332 -41.47 -2.02 -86.03
N ILE A 333 -42.47 -2.56 -85.33
CA ILE A 333 -43.67 -3.16 -85.92
C ILE A 333 -44.46 -2.13 -86.73
N ASP A 334 -44.67 -0.93 -86.21
CA ASP A 334 -45.39 0.14 -86.89
C ASP A 334 -44.61 0.68 -88.11
N PHE A 335 -43.28 0.75 -88.02
CA PHE A 335 -42.41 1.04 -89.17
C PHE A 335 -42.56 0.00 -90.28
N PHE A 336 -42.56 -1.30 -89.93
CA PHE A 336 -42.79 -2.36 -90.92
C PHE A 336 -44.21 -2.36 -91.48
N LYS A 337 -45.23 -2.05 -90.69
CA LYS A 337 -46.62 -1.85 -91.17
C LYS A 337 -46.72 -0.67 -92.15
N TYR A 338 -45.98 0.40 -91.90
CA TYR A 338 -45.92 1.55 -92.79
C TYR A 338 -45.21 1.21 -94.12
N LEU A 339 -44.13 0.43 -94.08
CA LEU A 339 -43.41 -0.04 -95.28
C LEU A 339 -44.18 -1.07 -96.12
N ASN A 340 -45.09 -1.83 -95.52
CA ASN A 340 -45.94 -2.83 -96.19
C ASN A 340 -47.29 -2.28 -96.68
N ARG A 341 -47.51 -0.97 -96.54
CA ARG A 341 -48.57 -0.22 -97.24
C ARG A 341 -47.96 0.48 -98.45
#